data_AF-A0A8J4GKW0-F1
#
_entry.id   AF-A0A8J4GKW0-F1
#
_cell.length_a   1.000
_cell.length_b   1.000
_cell.length_c   1.000
_cell.angle_alpha   90.00
_cell.angle_beta   90.00
_cell.angle_gamma   90.00
#
_symmetry.space_group_name_H-M   'P 1'
#
loop_
_entity.id
_entity.type
_entity.pdbx_description
1 polymer ?
#
loop_
_entity_poly.entity_id
_entity_poly.type
_entity_poly.pdbx_seq_one_letter_code
_entity_poly.pdbx_strand_id
1 'polypeptide(L)'
;MVAPWQETQFRVVVEFKRTNKGVHRDIILTHNAQILPPQLLGRITPEVWAVFITDLNQLAHNHPYKELPSLGYCCDWIANFLCCLVIGFGCFSDASGDYGPWLAQLEAVLQLHRAAFAAGGATLSIGHVHGSYWAQVDVNPQVMAVGAPVAGYYGDAAPYNAGLAPPKI
;
A
#
# COMPACT_ATOMS: atom_id res chain seq x y z
N MET A 1 20.55 4.01 12.08
CA MET A 1 19.93 2.77 11.57
C MET A 1 18.78 3.17 10.68
N VAL A 2 18.74 2.66 9.45
CA VAL A 2 17.68 2.91 8.45
C VAL A 2 16.43 2.16 8.90
N ALA A 3 15.26 2.81 8.88
CA ALA A 3 14.03 2.13 9.28
C ALA A 3 13.69 1.01 8.27
N PRO A 4 13.19 -0.16 8.71
CA PRO A 4 12.97 -1.30 7.82
C PRO A 4 11.95 -1.04 6.71
N TRP A 5 11.06 -0.05 6.90
CA TRP A 5 10.09 0.43 5.92
C TRP A 5 10.61 1.59 5.04
N GLN A 6 11.90 1.94 5.11
CA GLN A 6 12.44 3.04 4.33
C GLN A 6 12.55 2.68 2.84
N GLU A 7 11.99 3.54 2.00
CA GLU A 7 12.11 3.41 0.54
C GLU A 7 13.53 3.70 0.08
N THR A 8 13.92 3.05 -1.02
CA THR A 8 15.21 3.28 -1.67
C THR A 8 15.01 3.38 -3.18
N GLN A 9 16.08 3.62 -3.93
CA GLN A 9 16.05 3.60 -5.39
C GLN A 9 15.62 2.24 -5.98
N PHE A 10 15.70 1.15 -5.21
CA PHE A 10 15.32 -0.20 -5.64
C PHE A 10 14.22 -0.81 -4.77
N ARG A 11 13.60 -0.03 -3.90
CA ARG A 11 12.56 -0.52 -2.99
C ARG A 11 11.46 0.51 -2.84
N VAL A 12 10.25 0.08 -3.11
CA VAL A 12 9.02 0.82 -2.83
C VAL A 12 8.27 0.11 -1.70
N VAL A 13 7.72 0.88 -0.77
CA VAL A 13 7.04 0.35 0.42
C VAL A 13 5.63 0.94 0.50
N VAL A 14 4.62 0.08 0.37
CA VAL A 14 3.22 0.45 0.60
C VAL A 14 2.84 0.02 2.01
N GLU A 15 2.96 0.95 2.96
CA GLU A 15 2.71 0.70 4.38
C GLU A 15 1.23 0.86 4.72
N PHE A 16 0.70 -0.06 5.54
CA PHE A 16 -0.60 0.05 6.18
C PHE A 16 -0.49 0.92 7.43
N LYS A 17 -0.47 2.24 7.24
CA LYS A 17 -0.21 3.18 8.32
C LYS A 17 -1.44 3.34 9.21
N ARG A 18 -1.27 2.98 10.48
CA ARG A 18 -2.27 3.21 11.52
C ARG A 18 -2.46 4.71 11.76
N THR A 19 -3.69 5.15 11.75
CA THR A 19 -4.09 6.51 12.10
C THR A 19 -5.23 6.47 13.11
N ASN A 20 -5.23 7.43 14.04
CA ASN A 20 -6.32 7.63 14.98
C ASN A 20 -6.87 9.04 14.79
N LYS A 21 -8.16 9.14 14.47
CA LYS A 21 -8.89 10.41 14.45
C LYS A 21 -9.93 10.38 15.56
N GLY A 22 -9.51 10.81 16.76
CA GLY A 22 -10.32 10.72 17.97
C GLY A 22 -10.57 9.26 18.37
N VAL A 23 -11.84 8.84 18.38
CA VAL A 23 -12.27 7.47 18.75
C VAL A 23 -12.16 6.49 17.56
N HIS A 24 -12.00 6.99 16.33
CA HIS A 24 -11.94 6.16 15.14
C HIS A 24 -10.51 5.71 14.82
N ARG A 25 -10.34 4.39 14.75
CA ARG A 25 -9.14 3.72 14.24
C ARG A 25 -9.28 3.54 12.73
N ASP A 26 -8.26 3.93 11.99
CA ASP A 26 -8.27 3.78 10.53
C ASP A 26 -6.87 3.41 10.02
N ILE A 27 -6.82 2.90 8.80
CA ILE A 27 -5.58 2.53 8.09
C ILE A 27 -5.52 3.33 6.80
N ILE A 28 -4.40 4.04 6.60
CA ILE A 28 -4.12 4.79 5.38
C ILE A 28 -2.88 4.18 4.72
N LEU A 29 -2.91 4.03 3.40
CA LEU A 29 -1.73 3.60 2.63
C LEU A 29 -0.76 4.77 2.40
N THR A 30 0.55 4.51 2.41
CA THR A 30 1.57 5.53 2.08
C THR A 30 1.56 5.96 0.61
N HIS A 31 0.99 5.14 -0.26
CA HIS A 31 0.87 5.40 -1.69
C HIS A 31 -0.59 5.47 -2.13
N ASN A 32 -0.83 6.17 -3.23
CA ASN A 32 -2.14 6.27 -3.87
C ASN A 32 -2.11 5.68 -5.28
N ALA A 33 -3.29 5.37 -5.81
CA ALA A 33 -3.43 4.72 -7.12
C ALA A 33 -3.08 5.64 -8.30
N GLN A 34 -3.09 6.96 -8.09
CA GLN A 34 -2.92 7.97 -9.13
C GLN A 34 -1.45 8.30 -9.40
N ILE A 35 -0.57 8.08 -8.42
CA ILE A 35 0.85 8.43 -8.48
C ILE A 35 1.66 7.14 -8.52
N LEU A 36 2.23 6.85 -9.68
CA LEU A 36 3.18 5.75 -9.85
C LEU A 36 4.55 6.15 -9.26
N PRO A 37 5.12 5.36 -8.34
CA PRO A 37 6.43 5.63 -7.76
C PRO A 37 7.52 5.69 -8.85
N PRO A 38 8.49 6.62 -8.74
CA PRO A 38 9.50 6.81 -9.77
C PRO A 38 10.36 5.58 -10.03
N GLN A 39 10.55 4.72 -9.02
CA GLN A 39 11.30 3.46 -9.11
C GLN A 39 10.62 2.43 -10.04
N LEU A 40 9.31 2.58 -10.28
CA LEU A 40 8.48 1.68 -11.06
C LEU A 40 8.15 2.22 -12.46
N LEU A 41 8.57 3.46 -12.78
CA LEU A 41 8.39 4.05 -14.09
C LEU A 41 9.08 3.21 -15.18
N GLY A 42 8.34 2.90 -16.24
CA GLY A 42 8.81 2.06 -17.34
C GLY A 42 8.92 0.57 -17.01
N ARG A 43 8.59 0.14 -15.77
CA ARG A 43 8.58 -1.26 -15.34
C ARG A 43 7.18 -1.85 -15.29
N ILE A 44 6.24 -1.08 -14.76
CA ILE A 44 4.81 -1.43 -14.74
C ILE A 44 4.02 -0.26 -15.31
N THR A 45 2.82 -0.55 -15.83
CA THR A 45 1.93 0.51 -16.31
C THR A 45 1.19 1.16 -15.14
N PRO A 46 0.75 2.43 -15.27
CA PRO A 46 -0.05 3.10 -14.25
C PRO A 46 -1.34 2.34 -13.90
N GLU A 47 -1.94 1.62 -14.85
CA GLU A 47 -3.15 0.83 -14.62
C GLU A 47 -2.89 -0.36 -13.70
N VAL A 48 -1.79 -1.09 -13.92
CA VAL A 48 -1.39 -2.21 -13.05
C VAL A 48 -1.17 -1.72 -11.62
N TRP A 49 -0.51 -0.57 -11.47
CA TRP A 49 -0.31 0.06 -10.17
C TRP A 49 -1.62 0.50 -9.53
N ALA A 50 -2.52 1.13 -10.28
CA ALA A 50 -3.79 1.60 -9.76
C ALA A 50 -4.66 0.45 -9.25
N VAL A 51 -4.71 -0.68 -9.98
CA VAL A 51 -5.43 -1.89 -9.54
C VAL A 51 -4.77 -2.46 -8.29
N PHE A 52 -3.45 -2.61 -8.27
CA PHE A 52 -2.71 -3.09 -7.10
C PHE A 52 -3.00 -2.26 -5.84
N ILE A 53 -2.91 -0.93 -5.93
CA ILE A 53 -3.22 -0.04 -4.79
C ILE A 53 -4.70 -0.08 -4.42
N THR A 54 -5.61 -0.28 -5.37
CA THR A 54 -7.05 -0.43 -5.08
C THR A 54 -7.32 -1.69 -4.25
N ASP A 55 -6.71 -2.82 -4.61
CA ASP A 55 -6.84 -4.08 -3.88
C ASP A 55 -6.24 -3.97 -2.47
N LEU A 56 -5.06 -3.35 -2.34
CA LEU A 56 -4.47 -3.07 -1.03
C LEU A 56 -5.35 -2.12 -0.19
N ASN A 57 -6.02 -1.14 -0.81
CA ASN A 57 -6.95 -0.27 -0.11
C ASN A 57 -8.16 -1.05 0.43
N GLN A 58 -8.70 -2.00 -0.33
CA GLN A 58 -9.77 -2.87 0.16
C GLN A 58 -9.30 -3.67 1.39
N LEU A 59 -8.07 -4.20 1.38
CA LEU A 59 -7.49 -4.86 2.55
C LEU A 59 -7.27 -3.92 3.74
N ALA A 60 -6.93 -2.66 3.50
CA ALA A 60 -6.83 -1.65 4.55
C ALA A 60 -8.17 -1.39 5.24
N HIS A 61 -9.29 -1.50 4.51
CA HIS A 61 -10.63 -1.33 5.09
C HIS A 61 -11.00 -2.49 6.04
N ASN A 62 -10.54 -3.69 5.72
CA ASN A 62 -10.75 -4.91 6.52
C ASN A 62 -9.61 -5.20 7.49
N HIS A 63 -8.77 -4.20 7.80
CA HIS A 63 -7.59 -4.42 8.62
C HIS A 63 -7.98 -4.66 10.10
N PRO A 64 -7.44 -5.69 10.78
CA PRO A 64 -7.85 -6.07 12.14
C PRO A 64 -7.71 -4.94 13.18
N TYR A 65 -6.77 -4.02 12.97
CA TYR A 65 -6.65 -2.78 13.77
C TYR A 65 -7.93 -1.94 13.86
N LYS A 66 -8.78 -1.98 12.83
CA LYS A 66 -10.03 -1.23 12.77
C LYS A 66 -11.16 -1.90 13.55
N GLU A 67 -11.01 -3.18 13.90
CA GLU A 67 -11.99 -3.88 14.71
C GLU A 67 -11.99 -3.32 16.14
N LEU A 68 -13.19 -3.08 16.65
CA LEU A 68 -13.40 -2.83 18.07
C LEU A 68 -13.07 -4.12 18.83
N PRO A 69 -12.51 -4.05 20.05
CA PRO A 69 -12.35 -5.22 20.88
C PRO A 69 -13.71 -5.94 21.01
N SER A 70 -13.73 -7.24 20.75
CA SER A 70 -14.98 -8.00 20.75
C SER A 70 -15.65 -7.97 22.13
N LEU A 71 -16.99 -7.98 22.17
CA LEU A 71 -17.76 -8.01 23.43
C LEU A 71 -17.39 -9.21 24.32
N GLY A 72 -17.00 -10.35 23.72
CA GLY A 72 -16.47 -11.50 24.45
C GLY A 72 -15.16 -11.19 25.18
N TYR A 73 -14.26 -10.44 24.53
CA TYR A 73 -13.06 -9.92 25.17
C TYR A 73 -13.42 -8.96 26.31
N CYS A 74 -14.42 -8.07 26.12
CA CYS A 74 -14.92 -7.19 27.18
C CYS A 74 -15.56 -7.92 28.36
N CYS A 75 -16.26 -9.05 28.14
CA CYS A 75 -16.87 -9.84 29.22
C CYS A 75 -15.81 -10.60 30.04
N ASP A 76 -14.81 -11.20 29.40
CA ASP A 76 -13.63 -11.75 30.09
C ASP A 76 -12.83 -10.64 30.78
N TRP A 77 -12.88 -9.42 30.23
CA TRP A 77 -12.27 -8.24 30.83
C TRP A 77 -13.01 -7.76 32.07
N ILE A 78 -14.35 -7.71 32.11
CA ILE A 78 -15.13 -7.34 33.31
C ILE A 78 -14.89 -8.36 34.43
N ALA A 79 -14.82 -9.65 34.09
CA ALA A 79 -14.47 -10.70 35.05
C ALA A 79 -13.04 -10.51 35.62
N ASN A 80 -12.07 -10.07 34.80
CA ASN A 80 -10.71 -9.75 35.25
C ASN A 80 -10.58 -8.35 35.89
N PHE A 81 -11.44 -7.38 35.56
CA PHE A 81 -11.41 -6.01 36.08
C PHE A 81 -11.80 -5.96 37.56
N LEU A 82 -12.70 -6.86 37.97
CA LEU A 82 -13.01 -7.09 39.37
C LEU A 82 -11.81 -7.62 40.17
N CYS A 83 -10.85 -8.30 39.51
CA CYS A 83 -9.59 -8.75 40.14
C CYS A 83 -8.46 -7.71 40.03
N CYS A 84 -8.47 -6.82 39.02
CA CYS A 84 -7.37 -5.89 38.73
C CYS A 84 -7.54 -4.46 39.28
N LEU A 85 -8.60 -4.16 40.04
CA LEU A 85 -8.79 -2.86 40.72
C LEU A 85 -7.66 -2.46 41.70
N VAL A 86 -6.64 -3.30 41.88
CA VAL A 86 -5.48 -3.09 42.78
C VAL A 86 -4.22 -2.61 42.05
N ILE A 87 -4.10 -2.76 40.72
CA ILE A 87 -2.85 -2.43 40.00
C ILE A 87 -3.17 -1.51 38.82
N GLY A 88 -2.59 -0.31 38.85
CA GLY A 88 -2.92 0.82 38.00
C GLY A 88 -2.96 0.53 36.51
N PHE A 89 -3.91 1.20 35.85
CA PHE A 89 -4.05 1.33 34.41
C PHE A 89 -2.71 1.66 33.71
N GLY A 90 -2.01 0.62 33.27
CA GLY A 90 -0.82 0.72 32.43
C GLY A 90 -1.04 0.02 31.11
N CYS A 91 -1.12 0.80 30.02
CA CYS A 91 -0.70 0.39 28.68
C CYS A 91 -1.32 -0.88 28.06
N PHE A 92 -2.64 -0.93 27.86
CA PHE A 92 -3.23 -1.89 26.90
C PHE A 92 -3.30 -1.28 25.50
N SER A 93 -2.20 -1.39 24.75
CA SER A 93 -2.17 -1.16 23.30
C SER A 93 -1.78 -2.43 22.54
N ASP A 94 -2.35 -3.59 22.90
CA ASP A 94 -2.18 -4.78 22.07
C ASP A 94 -3.39 -4.93 21.14
N ALA A 95 -3.06 -4.91 19.85
CA ALA A 95 -3.98 -4.92 18.73
C ALA A 95 -4.85 -6.18 18.76
N SER A 96 -6.12 -6.02 19.12
CA SER A 96 -7.04 -7.10 19.47
C SER A 96 -7.73 -7.77 18.27
N GLY A 97 -7.05 -7.94 17.14
CA GLY A 97 -7.62 -8.56 15.95
C GLY A 97 -6.76 -9.71 15.44
N ASP A 98 -7.37 -10.78 14.91
CA ASP A 98 -6.65 -11.92 14.34
C ASP A 98 -6.05 -11.52 12.98
N TYR A 99 -4.72 -11.39 12.95
CA TYR A 99 -3.98 -11.03 11.75
C TYR A 99 -3.79 -12.21 10.78
N GLY A 100 -4.01 -13.47 11.21
CA GLY A 100 -3.77 -14.65 10.39
C GLY A 100 -4.58 -14.64 9.08
N PRO A 101 -5.92 -14.52 9.15
CA PRO A 101 -6.77 -14.44 7.96
C PRO A 101 -6.47 -13.24 7.07
N TRP A 102 -6.20 -12.08 7.68
CA TRP A 102 -5.86 -10.86 6.95
C TRP A 102 -4.53 -10.99 6.20
N LEU A 103 -3.51 -11.58 6.82
CA LEU A 103 -2.22 -11.85 6.18
C LEU A 103 -2.34 -12.85 5.02
N ALA A 104 -3.19 -13.87 5.16
CA ALA A 104 -3.47 -14.79 4.07
C ALA A 104 -4.13 -14.09 2.87
N GLN A 105 -5.05 -13.14 3.12
CA GLN A 105 -5.64 -12.32 2.07
C GLN A 105 -4.60 -11.38 1.43
N LEU A 106 -3.73 -10.76 2.23
CA LEU A 106 -2.65 -9.94 1.71
C LEU A 106 -1.71 -10.74 0.80
N GLU A 107 -1.30 -11.94 1.23
CA GLU A 107 -0.46 -12.81 0.41
C GLU A 107 -1.18 -13.22 -0.89
N ALA A 108 -2.48 -13.49 -0.85
CA ALA A 108 -3.27 -13.80 -2.04
C ALA A 108 -3.32 -12.61 -3.03
N VAL A 109 -3.48 -11.39 -2.53
CA VAL A 109 -3.42 -10.18 -3.37
C VAL A 109 -2.03 -10.00 -3.96
N LEU A 110 -0.96 -10.17 -3.18
CA LEU A 110 0.40 -10.10 -3.73
C LEU A 110 0.62 -11.18 -4.80
N GLN A 111 0.16 -12.40 -4.56
CA GLN A 111 0.27 -13.51 -5.50
C GLN A 111 -0.42 -13.23 -6.83
N LEU A 112 -1.60 -12.58 -6.81
CA LEU A 112 -2.32 -12.16 -8.01
C LEU A 112 -1.49 -11.20 -8.88
N HIS A 113 -0.79 -10.25 -8.24
CA HIS A 113 -0.01 -9.22 -8.93
C HIS A 113 1.43 -9.62 -9.24
N ARG A 114 1.94 -10.72 -8.64
CA ARG A 114 3.35 -11.15 -8.79
C ARG A 114 3.80 -11.27 -10.24
N ALA A 115 2.96 -11.82 -11.13
CA ALA A 115 3.33 -12.00 -12.54
C ALA A 115 3.57 -10.66 -13.26
N ALA A 116 2.72 -9.66 -13.02
CA ALA A 116 2.84 -8.35 -13.67
C ALA A 116 4.10 -7.60 -13.18
N PHE A 117 4.36 -7.63 -11.87
CA PHE A 117 5.56 -7.01 -11.30
C PHE A 117 6.85 -7.76 -11.71
N ALA A 118 6.82 -9.09 -11.77
CA ALA A 118 7.95 -9.89 -12.22
C ALA A 118 8.33 -9.61 -13.68
N ALA A 119 7.33 -9.38 -14.56
CA ALA A 119 7.57 -8.97 -15.94
C ALA A 119 8.31 -7.61 -16.03
N GLY A 120 8.07 -6.71 -15.08
CA GLY A 120 8.79 -5.43 -14.92
C GLY A 120 10.15 -5.54 -14.20
N GLY A 121 10.56 -6.75 -13.82
CA GLY A 121 11.78 -6.99 -13.05
C GLY A 121 11.68 -6.62 -11.58
N ALA A 122 10.48 -6.70 -10.99
CA ALA A 122 10.25 -6.45 -9.57
C ALA A 122 9.67 -7.66 -8.84
N THR A 123 9.94 -7.79 -7.55
CA THR A 123 9.43 -8.85 -6.68
C THR A 123 8.57 -8.28 -5.57
N LEU A 124 7.45 -8.95 -5.28
CA LEU A 124 6.51 -8.57 -4.22
C LEU A 124 6.70 -9.46 -3.00
N SER A 125 6.80 -8.85 -1.83
CA SER A 125 6.86 -9.55 -0.53
C SER A 125 6.09 -8.78 0.55
N ILE A 126 5.73 -9.48 1.63
CA ILE A 126 5.15 -8.87 2.83
C ILE A 126 6.29 -8.56 3.80
N GLY A 127 6.34 -7.33 4.29
CA GLY A 127 7.20 -6.96 5.41
C GLY A 127 6.38 -6.64 6.65
N HIS A 128 6.94 -6.93 7.82
CA HIS A 128 6.32 -6.56 9.09
C HIS A 128 7.36 -6.29 10.17
N VAL A 129 7.13 -5.27 10.99
CA VAL A 129 7.94 -4.96 12.20
C VAL A 129 7.03 -4.32 13.24
N HIS A 130 7.07 -4.79 14.49
CA HIS A 130 6.35 -4.22 15.64
C HIS A 130 4.85 -3.93 15.39
N GLY A 131 4.16 -4.79 14.64
CA GLY A 131 2.74 -4.62 14.30
C GLY A 131 2.44 -3.66 13.15
N SER A 132 3.46 -3.02 12.57
CA SER A 132 3.34 -2.39 11.26
C SER A 132 3.52 -3.45 10.17
N TYR A 133 2.66 -3.38 9.15
CA TYR A 133 2.68 -4.27 7.99
C TYR A 133 2.80 -3.43 6.72
N TRP A 134 3.48 -3.95 5.70
CA TRP A 134 3.60 -3.30 4.42
C TRP A 134 3.75 -4.31 3.28
N ALA A 135 3.33 -3.91 2.08
CA ALA A 135 3.70 -4.58 0.85
C ALA A 135 5.02 -3.97 0.34
N GLN A 136 6.02 -4.81 0.14
CA GLN A 136 7.34 -4.42 -0.35
C GLN A 136 7.49 -4.80 -1.81
N VAL A 137 7.88 -3.84 -2.63
CA VAL A 137 8.24 -4.02 -4.04
C VAL A 137 9.74 -3.81 -4.16
N ASP A 138 10.50 -4.89 -4.34
CA ASP A 138 11.94 -4.80 -4.60
C ASP A 138 12.19 -4.89 -6.10
N VAL A 139 12.86 -3.87 -6.63
CA VAL A 139 13.21 -3.76 -8.05
C VAL A 139 14.57 -4.39 -8.27
N ASN A 140 14.67 -5.35 -9.19
CA ASN A 140 15.94 -5.91 -9.59
C ASN A 140 16.65 -4.94 -10.56
N PRO A 141 17.80 -4.36 -10.19
CA PRO A 141 18.54 -3.44 -11.05
C PRO A 141 19.13 -4.11 -12.29
N GLN A 142 19.31 -5.44 -12.28
CA GLN A 142 19.91 -6.19 -13.38
C GLN A 142 18.92 -6.57 -14.48
N VAL A 143 17.61 -6.56 -14.17
CA VAL A 143 16.58 -6.79 -15.17
C VAL A 143 16.28 -5.46 -15.84
N MET A 144 16.83 -5.27 -17.04
CA MET A 144 16.46 -4.16 -17.91
C MET A 144 14.99 -4.31 -18.28
N ALA A 145 14.19 -3.35 -17.84
CA ALA A 145 12.78 -3.29 -18.19
C ALA A 145 12.67 -3.19 -19.72
N VAL A 146 12.09 -4.19 -20.36
CA VAL A 146 11.64 -4.08 -21.75
C VAL A 146 10.39 -3.20 -21.67
N GLY A 147 10.60 -1.88 -21.73
CA GLY A 147 9.58 -0.90 -21.40
C GLY A 147 8.30 -1.12 -22.19
N ALA A 148 7.17 -1.26 -21.49
CA ALA A 148 5.90 -0.87 -22.06
C ALA A 148 6.03 0.64 -22.40
N PRO A 149 5.71 1.08 -23.63
CA PRO A 149 5.83 2.47 -23.99
C PRO A 149 4.99 3.30 -23.02
N VAL A 150 5.66 4.17 -22.26
CA VAL A 150 4.97 5.19 -21.48
C VAL A 150 4.37 6.13 -22.51
N ALA A 151 3.04 6.17 -22.59
CA ALA A 151 2.36 7.22 -23.35
C ALA A 151 2.84 8.55 -22.76
N GLY A 152 3.70 9.24 -23.50
CA GLY A 152 4.30 10.48 -23.03
C GLY A 152 3.18 11.45 -22.70
N TYR A 153 3.09 11.88 -21.44
CA TYR A 153 2.38 13.09 -21.07
C TYR A 153 3.22 14.30 -21.51
N TYR A 154 3.60 14.33 -22.79
CA TYR A 154 3.96 15.57 -23.45
C TYR A 154 2.63 16.12 -23.96
N GLY A 155 2.33 17.34 -23.54
CA GLY A 155 1.26 18.10 -24.14
C GLY A 155 1.53 18.17 -25.64
N ASP A 156 0.83 17.35 -26.40
CA ASP A 156 0.60 17.58 -27.81
C ASP A 156 -0.30 18.82 -27.87
N ALA A 157 0.34 19.98 -27.74
CA ALA A 157 -0.12 21.17 -28.42
C ALA A 157 -0.38 20.73 -29.86
N ALA A 158 -1.65 20.72 -30.23
CA ALA A 158 -2.09 20.40 -31.57
C ALA A 158 -1.15 21.08 -32.58
N PRO A 159 -0.63 20.38 -33.59
CA PRO A 159 -0.07 21.06 -34.74
C PRO A 159 -1.25 21.79 -35.40
N TYR A 160 -1.44 23.06 -35.05
CA TYR A 160 -2.24 23.95 -35.87
C TYR A 160 -1.58 23.92 -37.25
N ASN A 161 -2.30 23.37 -38.21
CA ASN A 161 -1.90 23.26 -39.60
C ASN A 161 -1.33 24.60 -40.08
N ALA A 162 -0.02 24.63 -40.29
CA ALA A 162 0.63 25.61 -41.16
C ALA A 162 0.22 25.27 -42.61
N GLY A 163 -0.96 25.74 -43.02
CA GLY A 163 -1.58 25.35 -44.28
C GLY A 163 -2.66 26.32 -44.76
N LEU A 164 -2.44 27.63 -44.62
CA LEU A 164 -3.19 28.65 -45.35
C LEU A 164 -2.19 29.45 -46.19
N ALA A 165 -2.16 29.14 -47.49
CA ALA A 165 -1.45 29.95 -48.46
C ALA A 165 -2.04 31.37 -48.48
N PRO A 166 -1.21 32.43 -48.58
CA PRO A 166 -1.74 33.77 -48.72
C PRO A 166 -2.46 33.91 -50.08
N PRO A 167 -3.59 34.65 -50.15
CA PRO A 167 -4.22 34.98 -51.41
C PRO A 167 -3.24 35.80 -52.26
N LYS A 168 -3.07 35.40 -53.53
CA LYS A 168 -2.45 36.25 -54.55
C LYS A 168 -3.43 37.39 -54.86
N ILE A 169 -2.83 38.57 -55.01
CA ILE A 169 -3.40 39.90 -55.26
C ILE A 169 -4.56 39.86 -56.25
#